data_AF-A0A3C0GG03-F1
#
_entry.id   AF-A0A3C0GG03-F1
#
_cell.length_a   1.000
_cell.length_b   1.000
_cell.length_c   1.000
_cell.angle_alpha   90.00
_cell.angle_beta   90.00
_cell.angle_gamma   90.00
#
_symmetry.space_group_name_H-M   'P 1'
#
loop_
_entity.id
_entity.type
_entity.pdbx_description
1 polymer ?
#
loop_
_entity_poly.entity_id
_entity_poly.type
_entity_poly.pdbx_seq_one_letter_code
_entity_poly.pdbx_strand_id
1 'polypeptide(L)'
;MNKNDKISWTGKPKEVAGFGSHLANPKHHDGIAICEGEFDAPSITYATNGKVVGISVPNGAQSAANFVKKHLDYFNPFKTIYIATDMDEPGEEAANAIVELFQPGQVRRVVFPLKDANDTLVELGSMAVKEAIFAAKELRPDGIKSASAYSGITIKPPNRTATNCGFATWNRMTPFYDNQLIVLIAGSGIGKTTFARALALHDMEMGIKCGWIGLEETAEEAIFRFVGMAAGLQLHARQNYAGFTDQQLQDIASADKFVTNGGMLELFDHFGSLDENIILQRMNYMVRSLGCKHIYLDHWAIIGSGLALDTRHLDSLITKIRSFIAATKCTVFAISHLNRSSSQVKNMEDGGIP
;
A
#
# COMPACT_ATOMS: atom_id res chain seq x y z
N MET A 1 20.94 -4.08 -33.41
CA MET A 1 22.33 -4.55 -33.24
C MET A 1 22.48 -5.98 -33.74
N ASN A 2 23.47 -6.25 -34.59
CA ASN A 2 23.79 -7.60 -35.06
C ASN A 2 24.40 -8.42 -33.92
N LYS A 3 24.06 -9.70 -33.84
CA LYS A 3 24.47 -10.66 -32.79
C LYS A 3 25.98 -10.96 -32.68
N ASN A 4 26.86 -10.20 -33.34
CA ASN A 4 28.29 -10.50 -33.47
C ASN A 4 29.26 -9.38 -33.04
N ASP A 5 28.79 -8.29 -32.45
CA ASP A 5 29.69 -7.26 -31.94
C ASP A 5 30.32 -7.73 -30.62
N LYS A 6 31.50 -8.35 -30.70
CA LYS A 6 32.31 -8.69 -29.53
C LYS A 6 32.75 -7.40 -28.84
N ILE A 7 32.10 -7.06 -27.74
CA ILE A 7 32.52 -5.97 -26.86
C ILE A 7 33.81 -6.40 -26.16
N SER A 8 34.92 -5.73 -26.48
CA SER A 8 36.21 -5.91 -25.80
C SER A 8 36.50 -4.71 -24.91
N TRP A 9 36.93 -4.94 -23.69
CA TRP A 9 37.22 -3.89 -22.72
C TRP A 9 38.67 -3.99 -22.23
N THR A 10 39.31 -2.83 -21.98
CA THR A 10 40.70 -2.73 -21.52
C THR A 10 40.83 -1.80 -20.32
N GLY A 11 41.69 -2.14 -19.35
CA GLY A 11 41.99 -1.29 -18.20
C GLY A 11 41.79 -2.01 -16.86
N LYS A 12 41.63 -1.25 -15.77
CA LYS A 12 41.30 -1.78 -14.43
C LYS A 12 39.82 -1.52 -14.06
N PRO A 13 39.00 -2.57 -13.82
CA PRO A 13 37.55 -2.42 -13.63
C PRO A 13 37.15 -1.52 -12.44
N LYS A 14 38.04 -1.39 -11.45
CA LYS A 14 37.81 -0.58 -10.25
C LYS A 14 38.12 0.90 -10.43
N GLU A 15 38.77 1.29 -11.54
CA GLU A 15 39.16 2.68 -11.86
C GLU A 15 38.29 3.25 -13.00
N VAL A 16 37.16 2.61 -13.31
CA VAL A 16 36.29 3.02 -14.41
C VAL A 16 35.57 4.32 -14.05
N ALA A 17 35.81 5.35 -14.85
CA ALA A 17 35.04 6.58 -14.85
C ALA A 17 33.86 6.48 -15.82
N GLY A 18 32.84 7.30 -15.61
CA GLY A 18 31.74 7.44 -16.56
C GLY A 18 32.24 8.06 -17.87
N PHE A 19 31.80 7.54 -19.01
CA PHE A 19 32.16 8.10 -20.32
C PHE A 19 31.71 9.55 -20.40
N GLY A 20 32.58 10.47 -20.82
CA GLY A 20 32.29 11.92 -20.88
C GLY A 20 32.52 12.70 -19.58
N SER A 21 32.80 12.05 -18.45
CA SER A 21 32.96 12.71 -17.14
C SER A 21 34.09 13.75 -17.10
N HIS A 22 35.17 13.52 -17.85
CA HIS A 22 36.29 14.46 -17.96
C HIS A 22 35.93 15.79 -18.66
N LEU A 23 34.79 15.85 -19.37
CA LEU A 23 34.32 17.06 -20.03
C LEU A 23 33.49 17.95 -19.09
N ALA A 24 32.91 17.37 -18.03
CA ALA A 24 32.03 18.10 -17.13
C ALA A 24 32.83 18.78 -16.02
N ASN A 25 32.57 20.07 -15.85
CA ASN A 25 33.17 20.89 -14.80
C ASN A 25 32.10 21.82 -14.21
N PRO A 26 31.79 21.72 -12.91
CA PRO A 26 30.72 22.50 -12.28
C PRO A 26 31.00 24.01 -12.24
N LYS A 27 32.25 24.45 -12.51
CA LYS A 27 32.57 25.88 -12.68
C LYS A 27 32.13 26.45 -14.03
N HIS A 28 31.97 25.59 -15.04
CA HIS A 28 31.66 26.00 -16.42
C HIS A 28 30.30 25.49 -16.89
N HIS A 29 29.74 24.49 -16.23
CA HIS A 29 28.51 23.83 -16.61
C HIS A 29 27.56 23.82 -15.41
N ASP A 30 26.38 24.43 -15.58
CA ASP A 30 25.35 24.44 -14.56
C ASP A 30 24.61 23.10 -14.45
N GLY A 31 24.61 22.30 -15.52
CA GLY A 31 23.88 21.04 -15.62
C GLY A 31 24.71 19.87 -16.12
N ILE A 32 24.41 18.69 -15.59
CA ILE A 32 25.02 17.41 -15.94
C ILE A 32 23.91 16.40 -16.24
N ALA A 33 24.07 15.55 -17.28
CA ALA A 33 23.10 14.52 -17.62
C ALA A 33 23.71 13.12 -17.42
N ILE A 34 23.00 12.25 -16.69
CA ILE A 34 23.40 10.88 -16.41
C ILE A 34 22.60 9.96 -17.34
N CYS A 35 23.31 9.21 -18.19
CA CYS A 35 22.77 8.34 -19.23
C CYS A 35 23.24 6.90 -19.02
N GLU A 36 22.58 5.95 -19.67
CA GLU A 36 22.97 4.53 -19.62
C GLU A 36 23.94 4.14 -20.73
N GLY A 37 23.76 4.69 -21.93
CA GLY A 37 24.54 4.39 -23.12
C GLY A 37 25.62 5.41 -23.45
N GLU A 38 26.74 4.92 -23.98
CA GLU A 38 27.88 5.76 -24.39
C GLU A 38 27.56 6.64 -25.61
N PHE A 39 26.50 6.34 -26.37
CA PHE A 39 26.01 7.18 -27.47
C PHE A 39 25.05 8.29 -27.02
N ASP A 40 24.40 8.15 -25.87
CA ASP A 40 23.47 9.16 -25.34
C ASP A 40 24.20 10.37 -24.79
N ALA A 41 25.30 10.13 -24.07
CA ALA A 41 26.15 11.18 -23.50
C ALA A 41 26.63 12.23 -24.53
N PRO A 42 27.24 11.86 -25.67
CA PRO A 42 27.61 12.82 -26.71
C PRO A 42 26.38 13.41 -27.40
N SER A 43 25.28 12.67 -27.55
CA SER A 43 24.04 13.17 -28.17
C SER A 43 23.44 14.35 -27.41
N ILE A 44 23.36 14.25 -26.08
CA ILE A 44 22.89 15.33 -25.20
C ILE A 44 23.85 16.51 -25.20
N THR A 45 25.15 16.23 -25.10
CA THR A 45 26.19 17.27 -25.08
C THR A 45 26.16 18.07 -26.38
N TYR A 46 26.05 17.38 -27.52
CA TYR A 46 25.91 18.00 -28.83
C TYR A 46 24.62 18.82 -28.94
N ALA A 47 23.47 18.24 -28.62
CA ALA A 47 22.17 18.89 -28.76
C ALA A 47 22.01 20.15 -27.90
N THR A 48 22.65 20.18 -26.73
CA THR A 48 22.60 21.32 -25.81
C THR A 48 23.70 22.36 -26.06
N ASN A 49 24.50 22.20 -27.11
CA ASN A 49 25.68 23.01 -27.42
C ASN A 49 26.65 23.09 -26.23
N GLY A 50 26.87 21.97 -25.55
CA GLY A 50 27.75 21.86 -24.38
C GLY A 50 27.24 22.52 -23.11
N LYS A 51 26.02 23.08 -23.08
CA LYS A 51 25.45 23.66 -21.85
C LYS A 51 25.15 22.62 -20.78
N VAL A 52 24.79 21.41 -21.22
CA VAL A 52 24.61 20.24 -20.35
C VAL A 52 25.55 19.17 -20.84
N VAL A 53 26.45 18.71 -19.96
CA VAL A 53 27.39 17.64 -20.31
C VAL A 53 26.77 16.30 -19.98
N GLY A 54 26.62 15.45 -20.99
CA GLY A 54 26.16 14.08 -20.85
C GLY A 54 27.28 13.16 -20.41
N ILE A 55 26.95 12.23 -19.51
CA ILE A 55 27.86 11.22 -18.98
C ILE A 55 27.15 9.87 -19.00
N SER A 56 27.82 8.84 -19.49
CA SER A 56 27.29 7.47 -19.42
C SER A 56 27.82 6.75 -18.20
N VAL A 57 26.94 6.05 -17.48
CA VAL A 57 27.35 5.14 -16.41
C VAL A 57 27.98 3.86 -16.99
N PRO A 58 28.96 3.25 -16.30
CA PRO A 58 29.53 1.98 -16.74
C PRO A 58 28.58 0.83 -16.44
N ASN A 59 28.47 -0.13 -17.36
CA ASN A 59 27.66 -1.34 -17.26
C ASN A 59 26.12 -1.15 -17.24
N GLY A 60 25.61 -0.02 -17.76
CA GLY A 60 24.18 0.20 -18.03
C GLY A 60 23.29 0.46 -16.79
N ALA A 61 21.97 0.31 -16.96
CA ALA A 61 20.93 0.63 -15.97
C ALA A 61 21.18 0.05 -14.57
N GLN A 62 21.49 -1.25 -14.49
CA GLN A 62 21.55 -2.00 -13.22
C GLN A 62 22.68 -1.52 -12.29
N SER A 63 23.75 -0.96 -12.84
CA SER A 63 24.88 -0.42 -12.07
C SER A 63 24.80 1.10 -11.86
N ALA A 64 23.84 1.78 -12.49
CA ALA A 64 23.76 3.23 -12.55
C ALA A 64 23.71 3.87 -11.15
N ALA A 65 22.77 3.45 -10.30
CA ALA A 65 22.62 3.98 -8.95
C ALA A 65 23.86 3.71 -8.07
N ASN A 66 24.46 2.51 -8.16
CA ASN A 66 25.67 2.18 -7.41
C ASN A 66 26.89 2.99 -7.87
N PHE A 67 26.99 3.27 -9.17
CA PHE A 67 28.04 4.12 -9.72
C PHE A 67 27.89 5.57 -9.21
N VAL A 68 26.69 6.14 -9.35
CA VAL A 68 26.38 7.50 -8.90
C VAL A 68 26.62 7.63 -7.40
N LYS A 69 26.17 6.67 -6.59
CA LYS A 69 26.38 6.65 -5.14
C LYS A 69 27.85 6.73 -4.74
N LYS A 70 28.73 6.02 -5.47
CA LYS A 70 30.18 6.05 -5.22
C LYS A 70 30.84 7.37 -5.62
N HIS A 71 30.18 8.15 -6.48
CA HIS A 71 30.72 9.37 -7.10
C HIS A 71 29.88 10.60 -6.72
N LEU A 72 29.14 10.56 -5.62
CA LEU A 72 28.25 11.66 -5.21
C LEU A 72 28.98 13.00 -5.07
N ASP A 73 30.20 12.99 -4.54
CA ASP A 73 31.02 14.21 -4.40
C ASP A 73 31.33 14.88 -5.75
N TYR A 74 31.33 14.12 -6.83
CA TYR A 74 31.51 14.64 -8.19
C TYR A 74 30.21 15.22 -8.77
N PHE A 75 29.05 14.62 -8.49
CA PHE A 75 27.76 15.08 -9.01
C PHE A 75 27.12 16.22 -8.20
N ASN A 76 27.28 16.21 -6.87
CA ASN A 76 26.67 17.18 -5.96
C ASN A 76 26.98 18.67 -6.26
N PRO A 77 28.17 19.05 -6.76
CA PRO A 77 28.47 20.45 -7.08
C PRO A 77 27.66 21.03 -8.26
N PHE A 78 27.01 20.21 -9.09
CA PHE A 78 26.21 20.70 -10.22
C PHE A 78 24.85 21.20 -9.75
N LYS A 79 24.38 22.33 -10.30
CA LYS A 79 23.08 22.92 -9.90
C LYS A 79 21.89 22.07 -10.33
N THR A 80 22.01 21.40 -11.47
CA THR A 80 20.94 20.56 -12.01
C THR A 80 21.50 19.24 -12.52
N ILE A 81 20.90 18.15 -12.04
CA ILE A 81 21.24 16.79 -12.45
C ILE A 81 20.07 16.26 -13.27
N TYR A 82 20.31 16.05 -14.56
CA TYR A 82 19.35 15.47 -15.48
C TYR A 82 19.53 13.95 -15.50
N ILE A 83 18.46 13.22 -15.20
CA ILE A 83 18.42 11.76 -15.36
C ILE A 83 17.84 11.48 -16.75
N ALA A 84 18.71 10.98 -17.62
CA ALA A 84 18.48 10.74 -19.03
C ALA A 84 18.68 9.24 -19.34
N THR A 85 18.03 8.39 -18.55
CA THR A 85 17.97 6.94 -18.79
C THR A 85 16.96 6.60 -19.89
N ASP A 86 17.08 5.39 -20.43
CA ASP A 86 16.22 4.84 -21.47
C ASP A 86 14.73 4.91 -21.07
N MET A 87 13.87 4.96 -22.09
CA MET A 87 12.41 5.00 -21.95
C MET A 87 11.82 3.58 -21.92
N ASP A 88 12.39 2.72 -21.07
CA ASP A 88 11.94 1.36 -20.81
C ASP A 88 11.88 1.05 -19.30
N GLU A 89 11.40 -0.15 -18.94
CA GLU A 89 11.21 -0.55 -17.54
C GLU A 89 12.52 -0.55 -16.72
N PRO A 90 13.65 -1.12 -17.20
CA PRO A 90 14.94 -1.00 -16.53
C PRO A 90 15.41 0.45 -16.36
N GLY A 91 15.20 1.30 -17.37
CA GLY A 91 15.59 2.71 -17.32
C GLY A 91 14.78 3.52 -16.31
N GLU A 92 13.50 3.20 -16.12
CA GLU A 92 12.65 3.79 -15.08
C GLU A 92 13.08 3.35 -13.67
N GLU A 93 13.41 2.08 -13.47
CA GLU A 93 13.94 1.59 -12.19
C GLU A 93 15.27 2.28 -11.83
N ALA A 94 16.19 2.38 -12.80
CA ALA A 94 17.46 3.06 -12.63
C ALA A 94 17.28 4.55 -12.32
N ALA A 95 16.35 5.23 -13.00
CA ALA A 95 16.02 6.63 -12.73
C ALA A 95 15.55 6.82 -11.30
N ASN A 96 14.57 6.04 -10.84
CA ASN A 96 14.04 6.14 -9.48
C ASN A 96 15.14 5.89 -8.42
N ALA A 97 15.98 4.88 -8.64
CA ALA A 97 17.09 4.58 -7.73
C ALA A 97 18.16 5.69 -7.69
N ILE A 98 18.38 6.43 -8.79
CA ILE A 98 19.31 7.57 -8.82
C ILE A 98 18.71 8.80 -8.11
N VAL A 99 17.41 9.05 -8.27
CA VAL A 99 16.71 10.21 -7.66
C VAL A 99 16.87 10.21 -6.15
N GLU A 100 16.74 9.05 -5.52
CA GLU A 100 16.85 8.90 -4.06
C GLU A 100 18.23 9.28 -3.49
N LEU A 101 19.27 9.38 -4.33
CA LEU A 101 20.63 9.68 -3.90
C LEU A 101 20.92 11.18 -3.74
N PHE A 102 20.04 12.05 -4.25
CA PHE A 102 20.28 13.49 -4.33
C PHE A 102 19.29 14.30 -3.50
N GLN A 103 19.62 15.57 -3.27
CA GLN A 103 18.74 16.48 -2.53
C GLN A 103 17.49 16.86 -3.35
N PRO A 104 16.33 17.06 -2.69
CA PRO A 104 15.13 17.56 -3.35
C PRO A 104 15.40 18.86 -4.12
N GLY A 105 14.85 18.96 -5.33
CA GLY A 105 14.99 20.15 -6.19
C GLY A 105 16.24 20.18 -7.08
N GLN A 106 17.22 19.30 -6.86
CA GLN A 106 18.45 19.24 -7.67
C GLN A 106 18.29 18.35 -8.92
N VAL A 107 17.39 17.37 -8.88
CA VAL A 107 17.23 16.32 -9.90
C VAL A 107 16.04 16.57 -10.80
N ARG A 108 16.21 16.33 -12.10
CA ARG A 108 15.16 16.38 -13.10
C ARG A 108 15.14 15.12 -13.96
N ARG A 109 13.96 14.52 -14.18
CA ARG A 109 13.81 13.41 -15.13
C ARG A 109 13.53 13.96 -16.51
N VAL A 110 14.38 13.56 -17.44
CA VAL A 110 14.22 13.83 -18.87
C VAL A 110 13.29 12.77 -19.43
N VAL A 111 12.32 13.18 -20.24
CA VAL A 111 11.43 12.26 -20.96
C VAL A 111 11.72 12.44 -22.45
N PHE A 112 12.30 11.43 -23.07
CA PHE A 112 12.61 11.46 -24.49
C PHE A 112 11.38 11.06 -25.32
N PRO A 113 11.20 11.63 -26.53
CA PRO A 113 10.13 11.22 -27.46
C PRO A 113 10.31 9.80 -28.01
N LEU A 114 11.55 9.33 -28.09
CA LEU A 114 11.93 7.98 -28.53
C LEU A 114 12.61 7.22 -27.41
N LYS A 115 13.21 6.06 -27.73
CA LYS A 115 13.81 5.13 -26.77
C LYS A 115 14.84 5.81 -25.86
N ASP A 116 15.75 6.58 -26.42
CA ASP A 116 16.85 7.22 -25.71
C ASP A 116 17.27 8.53 -26.41
N ALA A 117 18.35 9.15 -25.94
CA ALA A 117 18.80 10.44 -26.45
C ALA A 117 19.38 10.32 -27.85
N ASN A 118 20.11 9.23 -28.13
CA ASN A 118 20.69 8.96 -29.43
C ASN A 118 19.60 8.72 -30.50
N ASP A 119 18.63 7.86 -30.23
CA ASP A 119 17.54 7.57 -31.16
C ASP A 119 16.73 8.85 -31.43
N THR A 120 16.45 9.63 -30.37
CA THR A 120 15.81 10.96 -30.51
C THR A 120 16.63 11.90 -31.39
N LEU A 121 17.96 11.92 -31.23
CA LEU A 121 18.84 12.77 -32.05
C LEU A 121 18.84 12.34 -33.52
N VAL A 122 18.95 11.04 -33.79
CA VAL A 122 19.06 10.47 -35.14
C VAL A 122 17.76 10.66 -35.92
N GLU A 123 16.61 10.42 -35.29
CA GLU A 123 15.33 10.46 -36.00
C GLU A 123 14.66 11.84 -35.99
N LEU A 124 14.74 12.57 -34.87
CA LEU A 124 14.00 13.83 -34.67
C LEU A 124 14.89 15.07 -34.62
N GLY A 125 16.21 14.88 -34.58
CA GLY A 125 17.19 15.97 -34.61
C GLY A 125 17.51 16.57 -33.24
N SER A 126 18.52 17.44 -33.22
CA SER A 126 19.09 18.01 -31.99
C SER A 126 18.12 18.90 -31.22
N MET A 127 17.16 19.52 -31.90
CA MET A 127 16.17 20.37 -31.24
C MET A 127 15.25 19.56 -30.32
N ALA A 128 14.83 18.35 -30.73
CA ALA A 128 13.97 17.48 -29.91
C ALA A 128 14.67 17.04 -28.62
N VAL A 129 15.95 16.65 -28.69
CA VAL A 129 16.76 16.30 -27.50
C VAL A 129 16.91 17.51 -26.59
N LYS A 130 17.22 18.68 -27.15
CA LYS A 130 17.39 19.92 -26.39
C LYS A 130 16.11 20.33 -25.65
N GLU A 131 14.97 20.25 -26.32
CA GLU A 131 13.67 20.53 -25.73
C GLU A 131 13.35 19.53 -24.60
N ALA A 132 13.57 18.23 -24.81
CA ALA A 132 13.37 17.21 -23.78
C ALA A 132 14.22 17.50 -22.52
N ILE A 133 15.50 17.85 -22.69
CA ILE A 133 16.41 18.17 -21.58
C ILE A 133 15.92 19.40 -20.81
N PHE A 134 15.60 20.51 -21.49
CA PHE A 134 15.21 21.74 -20.79
C PHE A 134 13.76 21.72 -20.28
N ALA A 135 12.89 20.87 -20.83
CA ALA A 135 11.54 20.62 -20.34
C ALA A 135 11.49 19.59 -19.19
N ALA A 136 12.63 18.98 -18.85
CA ALA A 136 12.73 17.98 -17.78
C ALA A 136 12.17 18.53 -16.47
N LYS A 137 11.29 17.75 -15.84
CA LYS A 137 10.58 18.16 -14.64
C LYS A 137 11.40 17.82 -13.41
N GLU A 138 11.39 18.74 -12.44
CA GLU A 138 11.90 18.49 -11.09
C GLU A 138 11.23 17.26 -10.51
N LEU A 139 12.04 16.27 -10.12
CA LEU A 139 11.55 15.12 -9.39
C LEU A 139 11.58 15.43 -7.90
N ARG A 140 10.40 15.39 -7.30
CA ARG A 140 10.22 15.48 -5.85
C ARG A 140 10.02 14.07 -5.30
N PRO A 141 11.04 13.46 -4.67
CA PRO A 141 10.93 12.11 -4.12
C PRO A 141 9.98 12.03 -2.91
N ASP A 142 9.56 13.16 -2.36
CA ASP A 142 8.67 13.25 -1.19
C ASP A 142 7.18 12.97 -1.48
N GLY A 143 6.82 12.77 -2.76
CA GLY A 143 5.43 12.54 -3.17
C GLY A 143 4.52 13.78 -3.07
N ILE A 144 5.08 14.96 -2.78
CA ILE A 144 4.34 16.22 -2.67
C ILE A 144 4.09 16.77 -4.08
N LYS A 145 2.87 16.59 -4.55
CA LYS A 145 2.40 17.13 -5.85
C LYS A 145 1.56 18.38 -5.63
N SER A 146 1.74 19.39 -6.49
CA SER A 146 0.82 20.54 -6.54
C SER A 146 -0.60 20.09 -6.84
N ALA A 147 -1.62 20.78 -6.31
CA ALA A 147 -3.01 20.52 -6.63
C ALA A 147 -3.29 20.55 -8.15
N SER A 148 -2.54 21.35 -8.92
CA SER A 148 -2.63 21.38 -10.38
C SER A 148 -2.32 20.04 -11.07
N ALA A 149 -1.51 19.18 -10.44
CA ALA A 149 -1.23 17.83 -10.94
C ALA A 149 -2.46 16.91 -10.92
N TYR A 150 -3.51 17.29 -10.17
CA TYR A 150 -4.77 16.56 -10.06
C TYR A 150 -5.92 17.26 -10.81
N SER A 151 -5.61 18.21 -11.69
CA SER A 151 -6.63 18.93 -12.47
C SER A 151 -7.55 17.96 -13.22
N GLY A 152 -8.86 18.16 -13.11
CA GLY A 152 -9.89 17.33 -13.74
C GLY A 152 -10.26 16.03 -13.01
N ILE A 153 -9.59 15.67 -11.90
CA ILE A 153 -9.91 14.44 -11.16
C ILE A 153 -11.34 14.45 -10.60
N THR A 154 -11.83 15.62 -10.18
CA THR A 154 -13.15 15.80 -9.56
C THR A 154 -14.30 15.82 -10.58
N ILE A 155 -13.98 15.92 -11.87
CA ILE A 155 -14.98 15.87 -12.95
C ILE A 155 -15.51 14.43 -13.10
N LYS A 156 -14.72 13.43 -12.70
CA LYS A 156 -15.11 12.03 -12.66
C LYS A 156 -15.60 11.66 -11.26
N PRO A 157 -16.64 10.83 -11.13
CA PRO A 157 -17.05 10.31 -9.83
C PRO A 157 -15.90 9.50 -9.21
N PRO A 158 -15.76 9.51 -7.87
CA PRO A 158 -14.76 8.70 -7.20
C PRO A 158 -14.99 7.23 -7.48
N ASN A 159 -13.91 6.52 -7.81
CA ASN A 159 -13.92 5.07 -8.01
C ASN A 159 -13.89 4.37 -6.65
N ARG A 160 -15.04 4.33 -5.97
CA ARG A 160 -15.24 3.67 -4.68
C ARG A 160 -16.54 2.87 -4.70
N THR A 161 -16.52 1.70 -4.10
CA THR A 161 -17.67 0.80 -4.02
C THR A 161 -18.37 1.01 -2.69
N ALA A 162 -19.65 1.42 -2.72
CA ALA A 162 -20.45 1.53 -1.51
C ALA A 162 -21.07 0.17 -1.16
N THR A 163 -20.99 -0.20 0.12
CA THR A 163 -21.69 -1.34 0.70
C THR A 163 -22.72 -0.82 1.71
N ASN A 164 -23.97 -1.23 1.52
CA ASN A 164 -25.02 -0.93 2.49
C ASN A 164 -24.80 -1.76 3.75
N CYS A 165 -24.88 -1.09 4.90
CA CYS A 165 -25.00 -1.70 6.21
C CYS A 165 -26.35 -2.41 6.36
N GLY A 166 -26.41 -3.47 7.17
CA GLY A 166 -27.67 -4.17 7.48
C GLY A 166 -28.71 -3.30 8.19
N PHE A 167 -28.29 -2.15 8.75
CA PHE A 167 -29.17 -1.20 9.41
C PHE A 167 -29.52 -0.03 8.49
N ALA A 168 -30.78 0.05 8.05
CA ALA A 168 -31.25 1.09 7.12
C ALA A 168 -31.03 2.53 7.60
N THR A 169 -31.04 2.77 8.92
CA THR A 169 -30.72 4.08 9.49
C THR A 169 -29.27 4.48 9.23
N TRP A 170 -28.34 3.53 9.28
CA TRP A 170 -26.93 3.78 9.03
C TRP A 170 -26.69 4.15 7.56
N ASN A 171 -27.35 3.47 6.62
CA ASN A 171 -27.24 3.78 5.20
C ASN A 171 -27.68 5.21 4.85
N ARG A 172 -28.61 5.78 5.62
CA ARG A 172 -29.04 7.18 5.47
C ARG A 172 -28.01 8.18 6.02
N MET A 173 -27.15 7.75 6.95
CA MET A 173 -26.09 8.58 7.54
C MET A 173 -24.79 8.44 6.75
N THR A 174 -24.28 7.21 6.64
CA THR A 174 -23.09 6.88 5.84
C THR A 174 -23.12 5.40 5.45
N PRO A 175 -23.14 5.05 4.15
CA PRO A 175 -22.81 3.69 3.74
C PRO A 175 -21.34 3.39 4.06
N PHE A 176 -20.98 2.11 4.08
CA PHE A 176 -19.59 1.68 4.12
C PHE A 176 -19.00 1.79 2.72
N TYR A 177 -17.70 2.05 2.62
CA TYR A 177 -16.98 2.01 1.35
C TYR A 177 -15.81 1.04 1.44
N ASP A 178 -15.35 0.59 0.27
CA ASP A 178 -14.05 -0.05 0.13
C ASP A 178 -12.91 0.83 0.64
N ASN A 179 -11.79 0.21 1.00
CA ASN A 179 -10.59 0.91 1.49
C ASN A 179 -10.85 1.75 2.78
N GLN A 180 -11.65 1.23 3.71
CA GLN A 180 -11.98 1.89 4.97
C GLN A 180 -11.57 1.09 6.21
N LEU A 181 -11.23 1.82 7.28
CA LEU A 181 -11.13 1.30 8.64
C LEU A 181 -12.34 1.84 9.41
N ILE A 182 -13.18 0.96 9.92
CA ILE A 182 -14.36 1.26 10.71
C ILE A 182 -14.11 0.73 12.11
N VAL A 183 -14.22 1.60 13.12
CA VAL A 183 -13.98 1.22 14.51
C VAL A 183 -15.30 1.23 15.27
N LEU A 184 -15.66 0.06 15.82
CA LEU A 184 -16.83 -0.13 16.67
C LEU A 184 -16.40 0.05 18.13
N ILE A 185 -16.93 1.10 18.77
CA ILE A 185 -16.53 1.51 20.11
C ILE A 185 -17.76 1.60 21.01
N ALA A 186 -17.70 0.94 22.16
CA ALA A 186 -18.71 1.03 23.20
C ALA A 186 -18.15 0.49 24.53
N GLY A 187 -18.98 0.48 25.57
CA GLY A 187 -18.71 -0.21 26.83
C GLY A 187 -18.36 -1.70 26.67
N SER A 188 -17.80 -2.30 27.72
CA SER A 188 -17.58 -3.74 27.84
C SER A 188 -18.88 -4.50 28.10
N GLY A 189 -19.14 -5.56 27.34
CA GLY A 189 -20.35 -6.38 27.54
C GLY A 189 -21.64 -5.80 26.95
N ILE A 190 -21.63 -4.59 26.38
CA ILE A 190 -22.81 -3.94 25.79
C ILE A 190 -23.24 -4.48 24.41
N GLY A 191 -22.50 -5.46 23.87
CA GLY A 191 -22.86 -6.16 22.63
C GLY A 191 -22.07 -5.77 21.36
N LYS A 192 -20.85 -5.24 21.47
CA LYS A 192 -19.99 -4.88 20.31
C LYS A 192 -19.77 -6.06 19.35
N THR A 193 -19.30 -7.19 19.89
CA THR A 193 -19.08 -8.45 19.17
C THR A 193 -20.36 -8.99 18.53
N THR A 194 -21.47 -8.91 19.25
CA THR A 194 -22.80 -9.29 18.73
C THR A 194 -23.20 -8.40 17.55
N PHE A 195 -22.98 -7.09 17.65
CA PHE A 195 -23.28 -6.14 16.59
C PHE A 195 -22.40 -6.37 15.35
N ALA A 196 -21.09 -6.54 15.53
CA ALA A 196 -20.17 -6.87 14.45
C ALA A 196 -20.54 -8.18 13.74
N ARG A 197 -20.94 -9.20 14.49
CA ARG A 197 -21.41 -10.47 13.95
C ARG A 197 -22.70 -10.32 13.13
N ALA A 198 -23.63 -9.48 13.57
CA ALA A 198 -24.84 -9.18 12.80
C ALA A 198 -24.50 -8.46 11.48
N LEU A 199 -23.53 -7.54 11.49
CA LEU A 199 -23.04 -6.91 10.26
C LEU A 199 -22.40 -7.94 9.31
N ALA A 200 -21.55 -8.83 9.85
CA ALA A 200 -20.90 -9.86 9.07
C ALA A 200 -21.89 -10.85 8.43
N LEU A 201 -22.94 -11.25 9.16
CA LEU A 201 -24.02 -12.08 8.59
C LEU A 201 -24.75 -11.37 7.46
N HIS A 202 -25.07 -10.08 7.65
CA HIS A 202 -25.71 -9.30 6.58
C HIS A 202 -24.82 -9.18 5.34
N ASP A 203 -23.51 -8.96 5.52
CA ASP A 203 -22.55 -8.95 4.42
C ASP A 203 -22.56 -10.30 3.67
N MET A 204 -22.59 -11.43 4.40
CA MET A 204 -22.66 -12.77 3.80
C MET A 204 -23.96 -12.97 3.01
N GLU A 205 -25.10 -12.50 3.52
CA GLU A 205 -26.40 -12.53 2.81
C GLU A 205 -26.35 -11.74 1.51
N MET A 206 -25.59 -10.64 1.49
CA MET A 206 -25.36 -9.82 0.30
C MET A 206 -24.27 -10.38 -0.64
N GLY A 207 -23.73 -11.57 -0.35
CA GLY A 207 -22.67 -12.21 -1.15
C GLY A 207 -21.29 -11.56 -0.98
N ILE A 208 -21.08 -10.85 0.12
CA ILE A 208 -19.80 -10.25 0.49
C ILE A 208 -19.06 -11.24 1.40
N LYS A 209 -17.92 -11.73 0.92
CA LYS A 209 -17.09 -12.66 1.66
C LYS A 209 -16.36 -11.94 2.81
N CYS A 210 -16.48 -12.50 4.00
CA CYS A 210 -16.01 -11.95 5.27
C CYS A 210 -14.90 -12.81 5.88
N GLY A 211 -13.87 -12.16 6.41
CA GLY A 211 -12.93 -12.79 7.35
C GLY A 211 -13.28 -12.41 8.79
N TRP A 212 -13.38 -13.38 9.69
CA TRP A 212 -13.62 -13.18 11.13
C TRP A 212 -12.36 -13.54 11.91
N ILE A 213 -11.83 -12.57 12.64
CA ILE A 213 -10.65 -12.69 13.48
C ILE A 213 -11.09 -12.39 14.92
N GLY A 214 -11.65 -13.42 15.57
CA GLY A 214 -11.95 -13.42 17.00
C GLY A 214 -10.72 -13.83 17.79
N LEU A 215 -10.22 -12.96 18.66
CA LEU A 215 -9.05 -13.16 19.52
C LEU A 215 -9.44 -13.51 20.97
N GLU A 216 -10.72 -13.32 21.31
CA GLU A 216 -11.30 -13.65 22.63
C GLU A 216 -12.14 -14.93 22.60
N GLU A 217 -12.34 -15.54 21.44
CA GLU A 217 -13.17 -16.72 21.25
C GLU A 217 -12.48 -17.69 20.29
N THR A 218 -12.76 -18.98 20.45
CA THR A 218 -12.34 -20.01 19.50
C THR A 218 -13.17 -19.94 18.21
N ALA A 219 -12.65 -20.52 17.13
CA ALA A 219 -13.42 -20.63 15.88
C ALA A 219 -14.72 -21.43 16.07
N GLU A 220 -14.71 -22.45 16.95
CA GLU A 220 -15.90 -23.23 17.29
C GLU A 220 -16.97 -22.38 17.98
N GLU A 221 -16.61 -21.62 19.02
CA GLU A 221 -17.52 -20.69 19.70
C GLU A 221 -18.08 -19.65 18.73
N ALA A 222 -17.25 -19.13 17.84
CA ALA A 222 -17.67 -18.19 16.82
C ALA A 222 -18.74 -18.79 15.90
N ILE A 223 -18.56 -20.03 15.43
CA ILE A 223 -19.53 -20.75 14.59
C ILE A 223 -20.87 -20.91 15.32
N PHE A 224 -20.87 -21.39 16.58
CA PHE A 224 -22.12 -21.52 17.34
C PHE A 224 -22.87 -20.19 17.48
N ARG A 225 -22.15 -19.08 17.61
CA ARG A 225 -22.75 -17.74 17.67
C ARG A 225 -23.28 -17.28 16.31
N PHE A 226 -22.56 -17.53 15.22
CA PHE A 226 -23.01 -17.19 13.86
C PHE A 226 -24.26 -17.99 13.48
N VAL A 227 -24.22 -19.31 13.63
CA VAL A 227 -25.35 -20.20 13.33
C VAL A 227 -26.54 -19.87 14.22
N GLY A 228 -26.31 -19.68 15.51
CA GLY A 228 -27.37 -19.30 16.43
C GLY A 228 -28.03 -17.96 16.06
N MET A 229 -27.24 -16.95 15.70
CA MET A 229 -27.78 -15.67 15.28
C MET A 229 -28.58 -15.77 13.98
N ALA A 230 -28.10 -16.51 12.98
CA ALA A 230 -28.81 -16.75 11.74
C ALA A 230 -30.12 -17.55 11.93
N ALA A 231 -30.14 -18.50 12.87
CA ALA A 231 -31.33 -19.28 13.23
C ALA A 231 -32.28 -18.53 14.18
N GLY A 232 -31.90 -17.36 14.72
CA GLY A 232 -32.67 -16.66 15.75
C GLY A 232 -32.70 -17.37 17.11
N LEU A 233 -31.69 -18.20 17.41
CA LEU A 233 -31.62 -19.05 18.61
C LEU A 233 -30.28 -18.88 19.35
N GLN A 234 -30.29 -18.84 20.68
CA GLN A 234 -29.06 -18.75 21.47
C GLN A 234 -28.39 -20.12 21.65
N LEU A 235 -27.76 -20.65 20.60
CA LEU A 235 -27.12 -21.98 20.63
C LEU A 235 -25.93 -22.04 21.58
N HIS A 236 -25.07 -21.03 21.58
CA HIS A 236 -23.88 -20.95 22.43
C HIS A 236 -24.17 -20.98 23.95
N ALA A 237 -25.40 -20.72 24.37
CA ALA A 237 -25.82 -20.71 25.77
C ALA A 237 -26.41 -22.05 26.23
N ARG A 238 -26.44 -23.07 25.37
CA ARG A 238 -27.12 -24.35 25.62
C ARG A 238 -26.13 -25.50 25.76
N GLN A 239 -26.46 -26.43 26.65
CA GLN A 239 -25.73 -27.69 26.80
C GLN A 239 -26.28 -28.81 25.89
N ASN A 240 -27.55 -28.71 25.49
CA ASN A 240 -28.20 -29.62 24.56
C ASN A 240 -29.39 -28.93 23.87
N TYR A 241 -29.97 -29.61 22.88
CA TYR A 241 -31.12 -29.12 22.10
C TYR A 241 -32.48 -29.60 22.63
N ALA A 242 -32.54 -30.08 23.88
CA ALA A 242 -33.82 -30.43 24.49
C ALA A 242 -34.75 -29.20 24.54
N GLY A 243 -36.02 -29.44 24.24
CA GLY A 243 -37.05 -28.39 24.19
C GLY A 243 -37.08 -27.57 22.90
N PHE A 244 -36.22 -27.84 21.91
CA PHE A 244 -36.44 -27.33 20.56
C PHE A 244 -37.50 -28.13 19.82
N THR A 245 -38.29 -27.41 19.04
CA THR A 245 -39.23 -27.99 18.08
C THR A 245 -38.50 -28.52 16.85
N ASP A 246 -39.13 -29.41 16.09
CA ASP A 246 -38.57 -29.90 14.83
C ASP A 246 -38.28 -28.76 13.85
N GLN A 247 -39.10 -27.71 13.84
CA GLN A 247 -38.87 -26.52 13.02
C GLN A 247 -37.58 -25.79 13.42
N GLN A 248 -37.36 -25.58 14.73
CA GLN A 248 -36.13 -24.96 15.21
C GLN A 248 -34.88 -25.78 14.88
N LEU A 249 -34.98 -27.11 14.92
CA LEU A 249 -33.88 -27.99 14.50
C LEU A 249 -33.59 -27.86 12.99
N GLN A 250 -34.63 -27.71 12.17
CA GLN A 250 -34.48 -27.44 10.73
C GLN A 250 -33.89 -26.04 10.45
N ASP A 251 -34.28 -25.03 11.23
CA ASP A 251 -33.73 -23.68 11.13
C ASP A 251 -32.24 -23.66 11.47
N ILE A 252 -31.83 -24.39 12.52
CA ILE A 252 -30.41 -24.59 12.87
C ILE A 252 -29.64 -25.24 11.73
N ALA A 253 -30.16 -26.33 11.15
CA ALA A 253 -29.48 -27.02 10.04
C ALA A 253 -29.35 -26.13 8.79
N SER A 254 -30.35 -25.31 8.52
CA SER A 254 -30.34 -24.36 7.40
C SER A 254 -29.32 -23.24 7.62
N ALA A 255 -29.29 -22.68 8.84
CA ALA A 255 -28.33 -21.66 9.25
C ALA A 255 -26.89 -22.21 9.25
N ASP A 256 -26.68 -23.43 9.74
CA ASP A 256 -25.38 -24.11 9.71
C ASP A 256 -24.87 -24.20 8.28
N LYS A 257 -25.68 -24.73 7.36
CA LYS A 257 -25.30 -24.84 5.96
C LYS A 257 -24.98 -23.49 5.32
N PHE A 258 -25.74 -22.45 5.64
CA PHE A 258 -25.47 -21.08 5.17
C PHE A 258 -24.11 -20.57 5.66
N VAL A 259 -23.82 -20.72 6.95
CA VAL A 259 -22.60 -20.21 7.58
C VAL A 259 -21.36 -21.03 7.18
N THR A 260 -21.43 -22.36 7.21
CA THR A 260 -20.27 -23.26 7.08
C THR A 260 -19.97 -23.66 5.64
N ASN A 261 -21.01 -23.84 4.80
CA ASN A 261 -20.87 -24.31 3.42
C ASN A 261 -21.11 -23.21 2.37
N GLY A 262 -21.50 -22.01 2.78
CA GLY A 262 -21.74 -20.88 1.87
C GLY A 262 -20.47 -20.28 1.26
N GLY A 263 -19.29 -20.59 1.82
CA GLY A 263 -18.00 -20.03 1.35
C GLY A 263 -17.85 -18.53 1.57
N MET A 264 -18.74 -17.92 2.37
CA MET A 264 -18.79 -16.48 2.63
C MET A 264 -18.11 -16.06 3.93
N LEU A 265 -17.74 -17.01 4.80
CA LEU A 265 -17.09 -16.74 6.07
C LEU A 265 -15.79 -17.54 6.19
N GLU A 266 -14.70 -16.84 6.49
CA GLU A 266 -13.39 -17.43 6.79
C GLU A 266 -13.02 -17.06 8.23
N LEU A 267 -12.77 -18.05 9.09
CA LEU A 267 -12.41 -17.80 10.49
C LEU A 267 -10.91 -17.96 10.70
N PHE A 268 -10.33 -17.11 11.55
CA PHE A 268 -8.97 -17.31 12.05
C PHE A 268 -9.01 -18.03 13.39
N ASP A 269 -8.51 -19.26 13.41
CA ASP A 269 -8.23 -19.97 14.66
C ASP A 269 -6.79 -19.67 15.10
N HIS A 270 -6.66 -18.85 16.13
CA HIS A 270 -5.38 -18.32 16.55
C HIS A 270 -4.59 -19.27 17.48
N PHE A 271 -5.21 -20.32 18.04
CA PHE A 271 -4.57 -21.26 18.99
C PHE A 271 -3.68 -20.59 20.06
N GLY A 272 -4.09 -19.41 20.56
CA GLY A 272 -3.34 -18.64 21.55
C GLY A 272 -2.16 -17.80 21.01
N SER A 273 -1.90 -17.81 19.70
CA SER A 273 -0.91 -16.93 19.06
C SER A 273 -1.52 -15.57 18.71
N LEU A 274 -1.08 -14.53 19.43
CA LEU A 274 -1.61 -13.17 19.31
C LEU A 274 -0.57 -12.20 18.71
N ASP A 275 0.41 -12.72 17.97
CA ASP A 275 1.44 -11.89 17.34
C ASP A 275 0.86 -11.04 16.21
N GLU A 276 1.17 -9.73 16.24
CA GLU A 276 0.68 -8.76 15.26
C GLU A 276 1.03 -9.12 13.80
N ASN A 277 2.23 -9.67 13.56
CA ASN A 277 2.68 -10.00 12.21
C ASN A 277 1.94 -11.23 11.69
N ILE A 278 1.68 -12.20 12.57
CA ILE A 278 0.83 -13.36 12.23
C ILE A 278 -0.56 -12.88 11.86
N ILE A 279 -1.18 -12.01 12.66
CA ILE A 279 -2.53 -11.49 12.36
C ILE A 279 -2.56 -10.78 11.00
N LEU A 280 -1.60 -9.90 10.72
CA LEU A 280 -1.51 -9.19 9.43
C LEU A 280 -1.24 -10.13 8.25
N GLN A 281 -0.44 -11.18 8.43
CA GLN A 281 -0.22 -12.20 7.41
C GLN A 281 -1.51 -12.98 7.10
N ARG A 282 -2.29 -13.30 8.14
CA ARG A 282 -3.56 -14.02 8.00
C ARG A 282 -4.63 -13.14 7.35
N MET A 283 -4.70 -11.86 7.72
CA MET A 283 -5.52 -10.87 7.03
C MET A 283 -5.16 -10.77 5.54
N ASN A 284 -3.86 -10.74 5.20
CA ASN A 284 -3.41 -10.74 3.80
C ASN A 284 -3.84 -12.00 3.05
N TYR A 285 -3.70 -13.17 3.65
CA TYR A 285 -4.14 -14.43 3.05
C TYR A 285 -5.66 -14.45 2.82
N MET A 286 -6.46 -14.05 3.81
CA MET A 286 -7.92 -13.95 3.70
C MET A 286 -8.34 -13.05 2.54
N VAL A 287 -7.74 -11.87 2.40
CA VAL A 287 -8.13 -10.93 1.34
C VAL A 287 -7.59 -11.35 -0.02
N ARG A 288 -6.28 -11.62 -0.14
CA ARG A 288 -5.63 -11.84 -1.45
C ARG A 288 -5.85 -13.24 -2.01
N SER A 289 -5.90 -14.26 -1.15
CA SER A 289 -6.00 -15.66 -1.57
C SER A 289 -7.43 -16.19 -1.46
N LEU A 290 -8.16 -15.84 -0.39
CA LEU A 290 -9.53 -16.33 -0.18
C LEU A 290 -10.61 -15.39 -0.72
N GLY A 291 -10.25 -14.15 -1.07
CA GLY A 291 -11.16 -13.17 -1.66
C GLY A 291 -12.07 -12.46 -0.67
N CYS A 292 -11.73 -12.43 0.62
CA CYS A 292 -12.49 -11.67 1.61
C CYS A 292 -12.42 -10.17 1.28
N LYS A 293 -13.58 -9.51 1.24
CA LYS A 293 -13.68 -8.06 1.01
C LYS A 293 -13.75 -7.29 2.33
N HIS A 294 -14.41 -7.87 3.32
CA HIS A 294 -14.54 -7.31 4.66
C HIS A 294 -13.82 -8.19 5.67
N ILE A 295 -13.10 -7.57 6.61
CA ILE A 295 -12.44 -8.25 7.72
C ILE A 295 -13.00 -7.69 9.03
N TYR A 296 -13.45 -8.56 9.91
CA TYR A 296 -13.91 -8.24 11.26
C TYR A 296 -12.83 -8.67 12.25
N LEU A 297 -12.29 -7.72 13.01
CA LEU A 297 -11.22 -7.92 13.98
C LEU A 297 -11.72 -7.61 15.39
N ASP A 298 -11.85 -8.66 16.21
CA ASP A 298 -12.41 -8.61 17.56
C ASP A 298 -11.49 -9.33 18.56
N HIS A 299 -10.70 -8.69 19.41
CA HIS A 299 -10.61 -7.26 19.69
C HIS A 299 -9.15 -6.81 19.63
N TRP A 300 -8.89 -5.69 18.95
CA TRP A 300 -7.53 -5.24 18.64
C TRP A 300 -6.67 -4.81 19.85
N ALA A 301 -7.22 -4.54 21.05
CA ALA A 301 -6.38 -4.12 22.18
C ALA A 301 -5.71 -5.29 22.91
N ILE A 302 -6.10 -6.53 22.61
CA ILE A 302 -5.35 -7.72 23.02
C ILE A 302 -4.00 -7.82 22.30
N ILE A 303 -3.87 -7.23 21.12
CA ILE A 303 -2.61 -7.24 20.34
C ILE A 303 -1.55 -6.34 21.01
N GLY A 304 -1.93 -5.47 21.97
CA GLY A 304 -1.03 -4.59 22.71
C GLY A 304 -0.79 -4.98 24.17
N SER A 305 -1.48 -5.99 24.72
CA SER A 305 -1.56 -6.21 26.17
C SER A 305 -0.51 -7.16 26.75
N GLY A 306 0.62 -7.36 26.06
CA GLY A 306 1.71 -8.20 26.57
C GLY A 306 2.45 -7.58 27.76
N LEU A 307 2.58 -6.25 27.81
CA LEU A 307 3.26 -5.51 28.88
C LEU A 307 2.65 -4.11 29.01
N ALA A 308 2.48 -3.68 30.26
CA ALA A 308 1.93 -2.39 30.72
C ALA A 308 1.91 -1.22 29.71
N LEU A 309 0.74 -0.58 29.57
CA LEU A 309 0.56 0.84 29.23
C LEU A 309 1.23 1.37 27.94
N ASP A 310 1.69 0.52 27.02
CA ASP A 310 2.44 0.99 25.86
C ASP A 310 1.56 1.16 24.61
N THR A 311 0.93 2.34 24.49
CA THR A 311 0.12 2.72 23.32
C THR A 311 0.91 2.71 22.00
N ARG A 312 2.25 2.73 22.06
CA ARG A 312 3.13 2.74 20.87
C ARG A 312 2.92 1.49 20.00
N HIS A 313 2.62 0.34 20.62
CA HIS A 313 2.38 -0.90 19.89
C HIS A 313 1.05 -0.85 19.12
N LEU A 314 0.02 -0.22 19.71
CA LEU A 314 -1.25 0.01 19.05
C LEU A 314 -1.12 0.97 17.87
N ASP A 315 -0.40 2.09 18.03
CA ASP A 315 -0.19 3.06 16.95
C ASP A 315 0.54 2.44 15.74
N SER A 316 1.55 1.60 16.01
CA SER A 316 2.26 0.83 14.99
C SER A 316 1.31 -0.12 14.25
N LEU A 317 0.49 -0.89 14.99
CA LEU A 317 -0.49 -1.80 14.40
C LEU A 317 -1.53 -1.06 13.54
N ILE A 318 -2.07 0.05 14.02
CA ILE A 318 -3.03 0.89 13.27
C ILE A 318 -2.40 1.34 11.96
N THR A 319 -1.16 1.81 12.00
CA THR A 319 -0.41 2.23 10.80
C THR A 319 -0.27 1.07 9.81
N LYS A 320 0.11 -0.12 10.28
CA LYS A 320 0.21 -1.32 9.44
C LYS A 320 -1.13 -1.74 8.84
N ILE A 321 -2.22 -1.71 9.63
CA ILE A 321 -3.59 -2.02 9.17
C ILE A 321 -4.02 -1.00 8.10
N ARG A 322 -3.71 0.29 8.27
CA ARG A 322 -4.05 1.33 7.27
C ARG A 322 -3.28 1.12 5.97
N SER A 323 -1.99 0.80 6.04
CA SER A 323 -1.19 0.44 4.86
C SER A 323 -1.73 -0.82 4.17
N PHE A 324 -2.14 -1.83 4.95
CA PHE A 324 -2.78 -3.04 4.44
C PHE A 324 -4.08 -2.73 3.69
N ILE A 325 -5.00 -1.98 4.30
CA ILE A 325 -6.26 -1.55 3.69
C ILE A 325 -6.01 -0.78 2.38
N ALA A 326 -5.06 0.15 2.39
CA ALA A 326 -4.70 0.92 1.20
C ALA A 326 -4.19 0.06 0.04
N ALA A 327 -3.42 -0.99 0.36
CA ALA A 327 -2.83 -1.90 -0.61
C ALA A 327 -3.82 -2.94 -1.16
N THR A 328 -4.78 -3.40 -0.34
CA THR A 328 -5.71 -4.46 -0.72
C THR A 328 -7.10 -3.96 -1.11
N LYS A 329 -7.43 -2.70 -0.78
CA LYS A 329 -8.76 -2.10 -0.93
C LYS A 329 -9.88 -2.79 -0.15
N CYS A 330 -9.56 -3.68 0.79
CA CYS A 330 -10.57 -4.27 1.68
C CYS A 330 -11.09 -3.24 2.69
N THR A 331 -12.14 -3.61 3.42
CA THR A 331 -12.65 -2.83 4.55
C THR A 331 -12.46 -3.63 5.84
N VAL A 332 -11.95 -2.98 6.88
CA VAL A 332 -11.70 -3.59 8.19
C VAL A 332 -12.64 -2.98 9.22
N PHE A 333 -13.39 -3.83 9.92
CA PHE A 333 -14.20 -3.51 11.09
C PHE A 333 -13.43 -3.95 12.33
N ALA A 334 -12.92 -3.00 13.12
CA ALA A 334 -12.17 -3.28 14.34
C ALA A 334 -13.03 -2.97 15.57
N ILE A 335 -13.00 -3.85 16.58
CA ILE A 335 -13.68 -3.64 17.86
C ILE A 335 -12.71 -3.09 18.90
N SER A 336 -13.08 -1.96 19.52
CA SER A 336 -12.33 -1.35 20.62
C SER A 336 -13.17 -1.24 21.88
N HIS A 337 -12.54 -1.52 23.03
CA HIS A 337 -13.06 -1.15 24.33
C HIS A 337 -12.67 0.30 24.66
N LEU A 338 -13.52 0.98 25.42
CA LEU A 338 -13.19 2.28 26.00
C LEU A 338 -12.34 2.07 27.26
N ASN A 339 -11.29 2.87 27.42
CA ASN A 339 -10.54 2.92 28.67
C ASN A 339 -11.39 3.61 29.75
N ARG A 340 -11.39 3.06 30.96
CA ARG A 340 -11.95 3.76 32.13
C ARG A 340 -11.02 4.90 32.53
N SER A 341 -11.52 6.13 32.58
CA SER A 341 -10.76 7.23 33.18
C SER A 341 -10.83 7.13 34.71
N SER A 342 -9.75 7.46 35.41
CA SER A 342 -9.68 7.44 36.88
C SER A 342 -10.62 8.44 37.56
N SER A 343 -11.21 9.36 36.79
CA SER A 343 -12.13 10.42 37.24
C SER A 343 -13.62 10.14 36.93
N GLN A 344 -13.96 9.02 36.30
CA GLN A 344 -15.36 8.68 35.99
C GLN A 344 -16.12 8.15 37.22
N VAL A 345 -17.15 8.90 37.65
CA VAL A 345 -18.01 8.57 38.80
C VAL A 345 -19.06 7.51 38.45
N LYS A 346 -19.41 7.35 37.18
CA LYS A 346 -20.31 6.31 36.66
C LYS A 346 -19.62 5.51 35.56
N ASN A 347 -19.83 4.19 35.55
CA ASN A 347 -19.38 3.36 34.45
C ASN A 347 -20.06 3.80 33.14
N MET A 348 -19.36 3.66 32.02
CA MET A 348 -19.94 3.92 30.69
C MET A 348 -21.19 3.06 30.41
N GLU A 349 -21.22 1.84 30.96
CA GLU A 349 -22.38 0.92 30.91
C GLU A 349 -23.65 1.52 31.53
N ASP A 350 -23.48 2.39 32.54
CA ASP A 350 -24.55 2.97 33.35
C ASP A 350 -24.94 4.39 32.86
N GLY A 351 -24.62 4.71 31.61
CA GLY A 351 -24.85 6.03 31.02
C GLY A 351 -23.78 7.08 31.36
N GLY A 352 -22.57 6.64 31.71
CA GLY A 352 -21.41 7.52 31.80
C GLY A 352 -21.10 8.16 30.44
N ILE A 353 -20.77 9.45 30.44
CA ILE A 353 -20.35 10.17 29.23
C ILE A 353 -18.83 9.93 29.05
N PRO A 354 -18.37 9.58 27.84
CA PRO A 354 -16.96 9.28 27.54
C PRO A 354 -15.96 10.33 28.01
#